data_AF-A0A372R649-F1
#
_entry.id   AF-A0A372R649-F1
#
_cell.length_a   1.000
_cell.length_b   1.000
_cell.length_c   1.000
_cell.angle_alpha   90.00
_cell.angle_beta   90.00
_cell.angle_gamma   90.00
#
_symmetry.space_group_name_H-M   'P 1'
#
loop_
_entity.id
_entity.type
_entity.pdbx_description
1 polymer ?
#
loop_
_entity_poly.entity_id
_entity_poly.type
_entity_poly.pdbx_seq_one_letter_code
_entity_poly.pdbx_strand_id
1 'polypeptide(L)'
;MHLKYRTKFDCPLQEDYDFPIPNLTYSSQRDRNYRIPTVPQPISFLPIVEVFQPSTSTSSVDLSKVPDDLKAYIPDHPIYKDDLYNRLTEKQKAQRQPLKMGSKAWKDHVRQLKHLKDYELLTKQQDIETRETAQL
;
A
#
# COMPACT_ATOMS: atom_id res chain seq x y z
N MET A 1 15.92 -24.21 -30.20
CA MET A 1 16.61 -23.20 -29.38
C MET A 1 15.86 -23.10 -28.07
N HIS A 2 16.42 -23.56 -26.94
CA HIS A 2 15.76 -23.46 -25.63
C HIS A 2 16.41 -22.32 -24.84
N LEU A 3 15.61 -21.39 -24.34
CA LEU A 3 16.08 -20.26 -23.55
C LEU A 3 16.60 -20.78 -22.20
N LYS A 4 17.89 -20.58 -21.92
CA LYS A 4 18.52 -20.94 -20.64
C LYS A 4 18.53 -19.70 -19.74
N TYR A 5 17.66 -19.66 -18.74
CA TYR A 5 17.67 -18.58 -17.75
C TYR A 5 18.83 -18.78 -16.76
N ARG A 6 19.47 -17.69 -16.36
CA ARG A 6 20.45 -17.70 -15.26
C ARG A 6 19.70 -17.61 -13.93
N THR A 7 20.14 -18.37 -12.94
CA THR A 7 19.55 -18.43 -11.58
C THR A 7 19.81 -17.17 -10.76
N LYS A 8 20.74 -16.32 -11.20
CA LYS A 8 21.09 -15.07 -10.51
C LYS A 8 20.82 -13.92 -11.45
N PHE A 9 19.94 -13.03 -11.01
CA PHE A 9 19.70 -11.74 -11.61
C PHE A 9 20.68 -10.77 -10.94
N ASP A 10 21.55 -10.14 -11.72
CA ASP A 10 22.40 -9.08 -11.19
C ASP A 10 21.52 -7.87 -10.90
N CYS A 11 21.65 -7.30 -9.70
CA CYS A 11 20.87 -6.13 -9.34
C CYS A 11 21.32 -4.96 -10.23
N PRO A 12 20.41 -4.28 -10.93
CA PRO A 12 20.76 -3.16 -11.80
C PRO A 12 21.46 -2.04 -11.02
N LEU A 13 22.47 -1.44 -11.63
CA LEU A 13 23.15 -0.27 -11.11
C LEU A 13 22.49 1.00 -11.68
N GLN A 14 22.64 2.12 -10.97
CA GLN A 14 22.13 3.40 -11.45
C GLN A 14 22.84 3.87 -12.73
N GLU A 15 24.04 3.35 -13.02
CA GLU A 15 24.76 3.58 -14.28
C GLU A 15 24.05 2.96 -15.50
N ASP A 16 23.15 1.99 -15.28
CA ASP A 16 22.41 1.31 -16.37
C ASP A 16 21.19 2.12 -16.86
N TYR A 17 20.88 3.28 -16.24
CA TYR A 17 19.66 4.06 -16.52
C TYR A 17 19.94 5.57 -16.57
N ASP A 18 19.29 6.26 -17.51
CA ASP A 18 19.36 7.72 -17.67
C ASP A 18 18.45 8.50 -16.69
N PHE A 19 17.74 7.80 -15.79
CA PHE A 19 16.87 8.40 -14.79
C PHE A 19 17.22 7.90 -13.38
N PRO A 20 17.02 8.73 -12.33
CA PRO A 20 17.36 8.36 -10.96
C PRO A 20 16.42 7.27 -10.42
N ILE A 21 17.00 6.23 -9.82
CA ILE A 21 16.34 5.15 -9.10
C ILE A 21 16.37 5.50 -7.61
N PRO A 22 15.22 5.83 -7.00
CA PRO A 22 15.18 6.14 -5.57
C PRO A 22 15.66 4.96 -4.72
N ASN A 23 16.49 5.24 -3.71
CA ASN A 23 17.07 4.28 -2.75
C ASN A 23 18.24 3.42 -3.25
N LEU A 24 18.73 3.62 -4.48
CA LEU A 24 19.97 3.00 -4.93
C LEU A 24 21.17 3.87 -4.53
N THR A 25 21.53 3.85 -3.24
CA THR A 25 22.70 4.59 -2.76
C THR A 25 23.96 3.87 -3.24
N TYR A 26 24.66 4.47 -4.20
CA TYR A 26 25.93 3.99 -4.73
C TYR A 26 26.94 3.64 -3.61
N SER A 27 27.19 2.36 -3.38
CA SER A 27 28.48 1.93 -2.80
C SER A 27 29.42 1.59 -3.95
N SER A 28 29.86 2.61 -4.68
CA SER A 28 31.04 2.45 -5.52
C SER A 28 32.25 2.42 -4.58
N GLN A 29 32.58 1.23 -4.10
CA GLN A 29 33.91 0.92 -3.59
C GLN A 29 34.10 -0.60 -3.67
N ARG A 30 34.68 -1.01 -4.81
CA ARG A 30 35.63 -2.12 -4.77
C ARG A 30 36.78 -1.68 -3.86
N ASP A 31 36.64 -1.86 -2.55
CA ASP A 31 37.80 -2.05 -1.71
C ASP A 31 37.45 -2.83 -0.46
N ARG A 32 38.29 -3.82 -0.21
CA ARG A 32 38.28 -4.67 0.97
C ARG A 32 38.69 -3.82 2.18
N ASN A 33 38.17 -4.18 3.36
CA ASN A 33 38.56 -3.77 4.71
C ASN A 33 37.81 -2.58 5.36
N TYR A 34 37.06 -2.94 6.41
CA TYR A 34 36.70 -2.20 7.63
C TYR A 34 36.94 -0.67 7.66
N ARG A 35 35.84 0.11 7.77
CA ARG A 35 35.72 1.15 8.82
C ARG A 35 34.29 1.67 8.94
N ILE A 36 33.71 1.47 10.13
CA ILE A 36 32.52 2.17 10.62
C ILE A 36 32.85 3.67 10.77
N PRO A 37 31.92 4.59 10.49
CA PRO A 37 31.93 5.91 11.14
C PRO A 37 30.85 6.00 12.22
N THR A 38 31.38 6.10 13.43
CA THR A 38 30.81 6.40 14.75
C THR A 38 29.69 7.46 14.79
N VAL A 39 28.54 7.01 15.30
CA VAL A 39 27.56 7.62 16.24
C VAL A 39 27.95 8.97 16.91
N PRO A 40 26.97 9.85 17.19
CA PRO A 40 26.87 10.50 18.50
C PRO A 40 25.67 9.98 19.32
N GLN A 41 25.96 9.82 20.61
CA GLN A 41 25.37 9.00 21.69
C GLN A 41 23.91 9.34 22.13
N PRO A 42 23.45 9.00 23.36
CA PRO A 42 22.64 7.81 23.66
C PRO A 42 21.29 8.21 24.28
N ILE A 43 20.15 7.91 23.66
CA ILE A 43 18.87 8.02 24.36
C ILE A 43 18.61 6.68 25.03
N SER A 44 18.58 6.73 26.36
CA SER A 44 18.36 5.62 27.28
C SER A 44 17.22 4.71 26.83
N PHE A 45 17.55 3.47 26.46
CA PHE A 45 16.56 2.41 26.34
C PHE A 45 16.17 1.99 27.76
N LEU A 46 15.05 2.51 28.28
CA LEU A 46 14.29 1.78 29.29
C LEU A 46 13.66 0.56 28.59
N PRO A 47 13.70 -0.63 29.21
CA PRO A 47 13.01 -1.79 28.68
C PRO A 47 11.53 -1.63 29.02
N ILE A 48 10.79 -0.89 28.20
CA ILE A 48 9.34 -0.96 28.26
C ILE A 48 8.99 -2.27 27.55
N VAL A 49 8.77 -3.31 28.35
CA VAL A 49 7.93 -4.45 27.98
C VAL A 49 6.52 -3.89 27.75
N GLU A 50 6.32 -3.18 26.65
CA GLU A 50 4.98 -2.88 26.16
C GLU A 50 4.65 -3.99 25.19
N VAL A 51 3.91 -4.94 25.74
CA VAL A 51 3.17 -5.97 25.03
C VAL A 51 2.62 -5.35 23.74
N PHE A 52 3.09 -5.87 22.60
CA PHE A 52 2.56 -5.56 21.28
C PHE A 52 1.05 -5.87 21.26
N GLN A 53 0.21 -4.91 21.62
CA GLN A 53 -1.16 -4.92 21.18
C GLN A 53 -1.20 -4.20 19.83
N PRO A 54 -1.57 -4.88 18.72
CA PRO A 54 -2.01 -4.16 17.55
C PRO A 54 -3.20 -3.33 18.01
N SER A 55 -3.05 -2.01 18.00
CA SER A 55 -4.10 -1.04 18.34
C SER A 55 -5.30 -1.28 17.44
N THR A 56 -6.19 -2.16 17.88
CA THR A 56 -7.55 -2.29 17.40
C THR A 56 -8.26 -1.03 17.89
N SER A 57 -8.13 0.05 17.11
CA SER A 57 -9.04 1.19 17.21
C SER A 57 -10.43 0.69 16.83
N THR A 58 -11.07 0.03 17.78
CA THR A 58 -12.49 -0.31 17.77
C THR A 58 -13.23 0.98 18.11
N SER A 59 -13.14 1.99 17.24
CA SER A 59 -14.04 3.13 17.32
C SER A 59 -15.41 2.61 16.93
N SER A 60 -16.35 2.58 17.87
CA SER A 60 -17.76 2.36 17.61
C SER A 60 -18.19 3.25 16.44
N VAL A 61 -18.37 2.65 15.26
CA VAL A 61 -18.64 3.36 14.02
C VAL A 61 -20.08 3.88 14.05
N ASP A 62 -20.25 5.20 13.96
CA ASP A 62 -21.55 5.85 13.81
C ASP A 62 -22.03 5.77 12.36
N LEU A 63 -22.68 4.64 12.02
CA LEU A 63 -23.24 4.37 10.69
C LEU A 63 -24.42 5.30 10.33
N SER A 64 -24.94 6.10 11.28
CA SER A 64 -26.07 7.01 11.01
C SER A 64 -25.72 8.14 10.02
N LYS A 65 -24.42 8.45 9.87
CA LYS A 65 -23.92 9.54 9.01
C LYS A 65 -23.57 9.09 7.59
N VAL A 66 -23.62 7.78 7.33
CA VAL A 66 -23.28 7.18 6.04
C VAL A 66 -24.60 6.85 5.31
N PRO A 67 -24.78 7.37 4.08
CA PRO A 67 -25.90 7.00 3.21
C PRO A 67 -26.01 5.47 3.02
N ASP A 68 -27.24 4.94 3.02
CA ASP A 68 -27.49 3.49 2.96
C ASP A 68 -26.90 2.83 1.70
N ASP A 69 -26.92 3.53 0.57
CA ASP A 69 -26.35 3.10 -0.70
C ASP A 69 -24.82 2.90 -0.67
N LEU A 70 -24.13 3.59 0.25
CA LEU A 70 -22.69 3.49 0.40
C LEU A 70 -22.26 2.45 1.44
N LYS A 71 -23.18 1.95 2.28
CA LYS A 71 -22.84 1.02 3.38
C LYS A 71 -22.23 -0.29 2.88
N ALA A 72 -22.70 -0.79 1.74
CA ALA A 72 -22.19 -2.02 1.14
C ALA A 72 -20.76 -1.88 0.58
N TYR A 73 -20.27 -0.65 0.40
CA TYR A 73 -18.97 -0.36 -0.20
C TYR A 73 -17.97 0.23 0.80
N ILE A 74 -18.28 0.20 2.10
CA ILE A 74 -17.35 0.63 3.14
C ILE A 74 -16.20 -0.39 3.22
N PRO A 75 -14.94 0.04 3.03
CA PRO A 75 -13.81 -0.86 3.20
C PRO A 75 -13.62 -1.23 4.69
N ASP A 76 -13.20 -2.47 4.94
CA ASP A 76 -12.88 -2.98 6.29
C ASP A 76 -11.63 -2.32 6.90
N HIS A 77 -10.85 -1.60 6.09
CA HIS A 77 -9.64 -0.92 6.50
C HIS A 77 -9.82 0.60 6.55
N PRO A 78 -9.03 1.30 7.40
CA PRO A 78 -9.06 2.75 7.44
C PRO A 78 -8.67 3.37 6.09
N ILE A 79 -9.40 4.40 5.69
CA ILE A 79 -9.12 5.15 4.46
C ILE A 79 -8.14 6.28 4.80
N TYR A 80 -6.98 6.30 4.16
CA TYR A 80 -6.02 7.39 4.29
C TYR A 80 -6.16 8.38 3.14
N LYS A 81 -5.56 9.57 3.30
CA LYS A 81 -5.37 10.49 2.17
C LYS A 81 -4.56 9.78 1.08
N ASP A 82 -5.05 9.87 -0.17
CA ASP A 82 -4.48 9.30 -1.39
C ASP A 82 -4.56 7.76 -1.56
N ASP A 83 -5.43 7.08 -0.81
CA ASP A 83 -5.69 5.62 -0.94
C ASP A 83 -4.45 4.71 -0.82
N LEU A 84 -3.52 5.08 0.06
CA LEU A 84 -2.23 4.39 0.15
C LEU A 84 -2.22 3.22 1.14
N TYR A 85 -3.38 2.68 1.53
CA TYR A 85 -3.44 1.67 2.61
C TYR A 85 -2.51 0.48 2.37
N ASN A 86 -2.50 -0.05 1.15
CA ASN A 86 -1.66 -1.19 0.77
C ASN A 86 -0.18 -0.83 0.50
N ARG A 87 0.14 0.46 0.35
CA ARG A 87 1.51 0.93 0.05
C ARG A 87 2.28 1.36 1.30
N LEU A 88 1.59 1.57 2.41
CA LEU A 88 2.18 2.05 3.66
C LEU A 88 2.61 0.88 4.53
N THR A 89 3.79 1.00 5.14
CA THR A 89 4.22 0.11 6.22
C THR A 89 3.41 0.38 7.49
N GLU A 90 3.22 -0.61 8.36
CA GLU A 90 2.50 -0.44 9.65
C GLU A 90 3.02 0.74 10.48
N LYS A 91 4.33 0.99 10.48
CA LYS A 91 4.94 2.16 11.13
C LYS A 91 4.43 3.49 10.57
N GLN A 92 4.24 3.57 9.26
CA GLN A 92 3.72 4.76 8.60
C GLN A 92 2.21 4.91 8.79
N LYS A 93 1.48 3.79 8.80
CA LYS A 93 0.04 3.76 9.11
C LYS A 93 -0.23 4.29 10.52
N ALA A 94 0.57 3.87 11.50
CA ALA A 94 0.45 4.33 12.90
C ALA A 94 0.69 5.83 13.08
N GLN A 95 1.53 6.44 12.23
CA GLN A 95 1.80 7.88 12.26
C GLN A 95 0.75 8.72 11.53
N ARG A 96 -0.12 8.10 10.71
CA ARG A 96 -1.13 8.80 9.92
C ARG A 96 -2.50 8.69 10.56
N GLN A 97 -3.24 9.79 10.48
CA GLN A 97 -4.65 9.81 10.88
C GLN A 97 -5.51 9.39 9.68
N PRO A 98 -6.36 8.37 9.84
CA PRO A 98 -7.31 8.01 8.80
C PRO A 98 -8.34 9.11 8.62
N LEU A 99 -8.96 9.14 7.44
CA LEU A 99 -10.07 10.04 7.15
C LEU A 99 -11.22 9.74 8.11
N LYS A 100 -11.75 10.79 8.72
CA LYS A 100 -12.90 10.68 9.63
C LYS A 100 -14.09 10.12 8.86
N MET A 101 -14.67 9.03 9.38
CA MET A 101 -15.83 8.41 8.77
C MET A 101 -16.99 9.41 8.65
N GLY A 102 -17.66 9.43 7.50
CA GLY A 102 -18.73 10.39 7.18
C GLY A 102 -18.26 11.80 6.81
N SER A 103 -16.95 12.10 6.84
CA SER A 103 -16.42 13.33 6.26
C SER A 103 -16.63 13.37 4.73
N LYS A 104 -16.63 14.58 4.13
CA LYS A 104 -16.79 14.74 2.69
C LYS A 104 -15.76 13.93 1.90
N ALA A 105 -14.48 14.05 2.26
CA ALA A 105 -13.40 13.31 1.62
C ALA A 105 -13.55 11.78 1.75
N TRP A 106 -14.02 11.30 2.92
CA TRP A 106 -14.29 9.87 3.11
C TRP A 106 -15.46 9.40 2.24
N LYS A 107 -16.57 10.17 2.19
CA LYS A 107 -17.74 9.84 1.37
C LYS A 107 -17.40 9.83 -0.13
N ASP A 108 -16.61 10.81 -0.57
CA ASP A 108 -16.16 10.90 -1.97
C ASP A 108 -15.31 9.68 -2.35
N HIS A 109 -14.43 9.23 -1.45
CA HIS A 109 -13.63 8.03 -1.66
C HIS A 109 -14.48 6.76 -1.73
N VAL A 110 -15.44 6.58 -0.81
CA VAL A 110 -16.35 5.42 -0.85
C VAL A 110 -17.21 5.44 -2.12
N ARG A 111 -17.61 6.62 -2.60
CA ARG A 111 -18.31 6.76 -3.88
C ARG A 111 -17.43 6.33 -5.07
N GLN A 112 -16.14 6.68 -5.07
CA GLN A 112 -15.20 6.21 -6.09
C GLN A 112 -15.06 4.68 -6.07
N LEU A 113 -14.97 4.07 -4.89
CA LEU A 113 -14.95 2.61 -4.75
C LEU A 113 -16.22 1.96 -5.33
N LYS A 114 -17.38 2.54 -5.07
CA LYS A 114 -18.64 2.11 -5.68
C LYS A 114 -18.58 2.17 -7.21
N HIS A 115 -18.17 3.31 -7.78
CA HIS A 115 -18.06 3.45 -9.24
C HIS A 115 -17.09 2.43 -9.86
N LEU A 116 -15.96 2.16 -9.21
CA LEU A 116 -15.00 1.17 -9.67
C LEU A 116 -15.63 -0.23 -9.71
N LYS A 117 -16.40 -0.60 -8.68
CA LYS A 117 -17.08 -1.89 -8.59
C LYS A 117 -18.19 -2.05 -9.61
N ASP A 118 -18.98 -1.01 -9.81
CA ASP A 118 -20.05 -1.02 -10.81
C ASP A 118 -19.47 -1.17 -12.23
N TYR A 119 -18.35 -0.50 -12.52
CA TYR A 119 -17.64 -0.67 -13.79
C TYR A 119 -17.09 -2.10 -13.97
N GLU A 120 -16.47 -2.67 -12.93
CA GLU A 120 -15.95 -4.04 -12.94
C GLU A 120 -17.06 -5.07 -13.22
N LEU A 121 -18.24 -4.88 -12.62
CA LEU A 121 -19.41 -5.73 -12.87
C LEU A 121 -19.90 -5.62 -14.32
N LEU A 122 -19.95 -4.41 -14.87
CA LEU A 122 -20.37 -4.19 -16.25
C LEU A 122 -19.40 -4.85 -17.24
N THR A 123 -18.09 -4.73 -17.02
CA THR A 123 -17.08 -5.38 -17.86
C THR A 123 -17.21 -6.91 -17.81
N LYS A 124 -17.41 -7.48 -16.61
CA LYS A 124 -17.62 -8.93 -16.46
C LYS A 124 -18.87 -9.42 -17.18
N GLN A 125 -19.96 -8.67 -17.12
CA GLN A 125 -21.19 -9.01 -17.84
C GLN A 125 -20.97 -9.03 -19.35
N GLN A 126 -20.28 -8.01 -19.89
CA GLN A 126 -19.99 -7.92 -21.31
C GLN A 126 -19.05 -9.05 -21.79
N ASP A 127 -18.07 -9.45 -20.99
CA ASP A 127 -17.20 -10.59 -21.28
C ASP A 127 -17.97 -11.92 -21.31
N ILE A 128 -19.00 -12.07 -20.47
CA ILE A 128 -19.87 -13.26 -20.48
C ILE A 128 -20.70 -13.30 -21.77
N GLU A 129 -21.35 -12.19 -22.13
CA GLU A 129 -22.19 -12.10 -23.34
C GLU A 129 -21.39 -12.32 -24.64
N THR A 130 -20.20 -11.73 -24.73
CA THR A 130 -19.31 -11.93 -25.89
C THR A 130 -18.81 -13.38 -26.00
N ARG A 131 -18.58 -14.05 -24.86
CA ARG A 131 -18.18 -15.46 -24.84
C ARG A 131 -19.33 -16.41 -25.20
N GLU A 132 -20.56 -16.09 -24.83
CA GLU A 132 -21.74 -16.89 -25.21
C GLU A 132 -22.06 -16.74 -26.70
N THR A 133 -22.05 -15.52 -27.22
CA THR A 133 -22.30 -15.26 -28.65
C THR A 133 -21.22 -15.84 -29.57
N ALA A 134 -19.98 -15.95 -29.12
CA ALA A 134 -18.89 -16.58 -29.89
C ALA A 134 -18.93 -18.13 -29.91
N GLN A 135 -19.79 -18.75 -29.08
CA GLN A 135 -19.97 -20.22 -29.04
C GLN A 135 -21.15 -20.71 -29.89
N LEU A 136 -21.92 -19.79 -30.47
CA LEU A 136 -23.02 -20.05 -31.42
C LEU A 136 -22.53 -19.93 -32.86
#